data_AF-A0A0T0M5P2-F1
#
_entry.id   AF-A0A0T0M5P2-F1
#
_cell.length_a   1.000
_cell.length_b   1.000
_cell.length_c   1.000
_cell.angle_alpha   90.00
_cell.angle_beta   90.00
_cell.angle_gamma   90.00
#
_symmetry.space_group_name_H-M   'P 1'
#
loop_
_entity.id
_entity.type
_entity.pdbx_description
1 polymer ?
#
loop_
_entity_poly.entity_id
_entity_poly.type
_entity_poly.pdbx_seq_one_letter_code
_entity_poly.pdbx_strand_id
1 'polypeptide(L)'
;MTVSILIFAQEAKESKWILKLNASQLADDFSFPTVMVSAERMISPYFSVSAEAGIQLYDTSKIDCTMINSSGFKANFEGRFYFSKYFSKRAIPKRNQQFIAIQFFQRKNQTTDILRYYPSSDDLNNEVLTDHFGVKKRVLGINLIFGNQISILRSKKVILEPYFGIGYMNRKIENTDLQFDEAKHEIQFGNHEFFRNRSLEKGSGDFLNLLIGFRIGYKL
;
A
#
# COMPACT_ATOMS: atom_id res chain seq x y z
N MET A 1 31.58 -56.03 24.80
CA MET A 1 31.50 -55.27 23.54
C MET A 1 30.26 -54.39 23.62
N THR A 2 30.43 -53.13 24.00
CA THR A 2 29.34 -52.16 24.19
C THR A 2 29.03 -51.49 22.86
N VAL A 3 27.82 -51.74 22.34
CA VAL A 3 27.32 -51.06 21.13
C VAL A 3 26.70 -49.74 21.57
N SER A 4 27.33 -48.63 21.19
CA SER A 4 26.79 -47.28 21.40
C SER A 4 26.01 -46.87 20.16
N ILE A 5 24.69 -46.68 20.32
CA ILE A 5 23.82 -46.17 19.25
C ILE A 5 23.79 -44.64 19.37
N LEU A 6 24.41 -43.95 18.41
CA LEU A 6 24.32 -42.50 18.27
C LEU A 6 23.06 -42.17 17.46
N ILE A 7 22.01 -41.69 18.15
CA ILE A 7 20.79 -41.21 17.51
C ILE A 7 20.99 -39.73 17.18
N PHE A 8 21.12 -39.41 15.90
CA PHE A 8 21.06 -38.03 15.42
C PHE A 8 19.60 -37.69 15.10
N ALA A 9 18.95 -36.93 15.99
CA ALA A 9 17.68 -36.30 15.68
C ALA A 9 17.94 -35.12 14.73
N GLN A 10 17.57 -35.26 13.47
CA GLN A 10 17.62 -34.16 12.51
C GLN A 10 16.50 -33.17 12.88
N GLU A 11 16.82 -32.10 13.62
CA GLU A 11 15.86 -31.02 13.86
C GLU A 11 15.38 -30.49 12.51
N ALA A 12 14.08 -30.66 12.23
CA ALA A 12 13.46 -30.04 11.07
C ALA A 12 13.64 -28.52 11.19
N LYS A 13 14.57 -27.95 10.42
CA LYS A 13 14.81 -26.51 10.39
C LYS A 13 13.51 -25.82 10.03
N GLU A 14 12.93 -25.10 10.99
CA GLU A 14 11.76 -24.28 10.72
C GLU A 14 12.08 -23.30 9.57
N SER A 15 11.18 -23.21 8.59
CA SER A 15 11.33 -22.24 7.52
C SER A 15 11.37 -20.83 8.07
N LYS A 16 12.30 -20.05 7.52
CA LYS A 16 12.46 -18.63 7.82
C LYS A 16 11.60 -17.75 6.91
N TRP A 17 10.82 -18.34 6.00
CA TRP A 17 10.07 -17.61 4.98
C TRP A 17 8.57 -17.64 5.24
N ILE A 18 7.93 -16.50 4.99
CA ILE A 18 6.48 -16.34 5.02
C ILE A 18 6.06 -15.62 3.74
N LEU A 19 5.15 -16.21 2.99
CA LEU A 19 4.52 -15.56 1.85
C LEU A 19 3.21 -14.93 2.30
N LYS A 20 2.90 -13.73 1.84
CA LYS A 20 1.73 -12.96 2.27
C LYS A 20 1.03 -12.33 1.08
N LEU A 21 -0.29 -12.29 1.12
CA LEU A 21 -1.14 -11.46 0.27
C LEU A 21 -1.64 -10.29 1.11
N ASN A 22 -1.50 -9.07 0.62
CA ASN A 22 -2.07 -7.89 1.26
C ASN A 22 -3.51 -7.69 0.80
N ALA A 23 -4.44 -8.33 1.52
CA ALA A 23 -5.84 -8.39 1.15
C ALA A 23 -6.50 -7.01 1.10
N SER A 24 -6.12 -6.08 2.00
CA SER A 24 -6.65 -4.71 1.98
C SER A 24 -6.35 -3.95 0.70
N GLN A 25 -5.28 -4.31 -0.02
CA GLN A 25 -4.88 -3.61 -1.24
C GLN A 25 -5.76 -3.96 -2.44
N LEU A 26 -6.57 -5.02 -2.37
CA LEU A 26 -7.52 -5.39 -3.41
C LEU A 26 -8.67 -4.37 -3.56
N ALA A 27 -8.97 -3.60 -2.50
CA ALA A 27 -10.04 -2.60 -2.46
C ALA A 27 -9.52 -1.22 -1.98
N ASP A 28 -8.30 -0.86 -2.40
CA ASP A 28 -7.67 0.42 -2.03
C ASP A 28 -8.17 1.57 -2.94
N ASP A 29 -9.32 2.13 -2.59
CA ASP A 29 -9.93 3.27 -3.29
C ASP A 29 -9.21 4.62 -3.01
N PHE A 30 -8.39 4.67 -1.96
CA PHE A 30 -7.60 5.86 -1.58
C PHE A 30 -6.36 6.05 -2.44
N SER A 31 -5.89 5.00 -3.14
CA SER A 31 -4.87 5.13 -4.17
C SER A 31 -5.30 4.47 -5.47
N PHE A 32 -5.19 3.14 -5.55
CA PHE A 32 -5.69 2.31 -6.63
C PHE A 32 -5.66 0.83 -6.20
N PRO A 33 -6.64 0.01 -6.61
CA PRO A 33 -6.72 -1.39 -6.22
C PRO A 33 -5.63 -2.22 -6.90
N THR A 34 -4.98 -3.10 -6.13
CA THR A 34 -3.81 -3.89 -6.57
C THR A 34 -3.81 -5.29 -5.98
N VAL A 35 -3.27 -6.25 -6.73
CA VAL A 35 -2.84 -7.54 -6.15
C VAL A 35 -1.42 -7.36 -5.64
N MET A 36 -1.23 -7.36 -4.32
CA MET A 36 0.08 -7.21 -3.69
C MET A 36 0.49 -8.47 -2.93
N VAL A 37 1.65 -9.00 -3.30
CA VAL A 37 2.26 -10.18 -2.69
C VAL A 37 3.55 -9.77 -1.98
N SER A 38 3.77 -10.34 -0.79
CA SER A 38 4.94 -10.12 0.06
C SER A 38 5.67 -11.42 0.32
N ALA A 39 6.99 -11.32 0.34
CA ALA A 39 7.88 -12.35 0.86
C ALA A 39 8.62 -11.78 2.07
N GLU A 40 8.38 -12.37 3.23
CA GLU A 40 9.07 -12.05 4.47
C GLU A 40 10.11 -13.12 4.78
N ARG A 41 11.32 -12.68 5.18
CA ARG A 41 12.37 -13.54 5.70
C ARG A 41 12.77 -13.13 7.11
N MET A 42 12.70 -14.09 8.03
CA MET A 42 13.20 -13.97 9.39
C MET A 42 14.74 -14.03 9.38
N ILE A 43 15.40 -12.96 9.82
CA ILE A 43 16.86 -12.87 9.91
C ILE A 43 17.33 -13.38 11.28
N SER A 44 16.64 -12.93 12.34
CA SER A 44 16.85 -13.35 13.73
C SER A 44 15.48 -13.61 14.38
N PRO A 45 15.39 -14.22 15.57
CA PRO A 45 14.10 -14.40 16.24
C PRO A 45 13.30 -13.10 16.41
N TYR A 46 13.99 -11.96 16.46
CA TYR A 46 13.43 -10.63 16.75
C TYR A 46 13.33 -9.73 15.52
N PHE A 47 13.97 -10.08 14.40
CA PHE A 47 14.06 -9.20 13.23
C PHE A 47 13.74 -9.95 11.94
N SER A 48 12.89 -9.35 11.11
CA SER A 48 12.61 -9.82 9.76
C SER A 48 12.64 -8.68 8.75
N VAL A 49 12.82 -9.05 7.49
CA VAL A 49 12.69 -8.14 6.35
C VAL A 49 11.60 -8.66 5.43
N SER A 50 10.80 -7.76 4.88
CA SER A 50 9.74 -8.09 3.94
C SER A 50 9.84 -7.19 2.71
N ALA A 51 9.80 -7.80 1.54
CA ALA A 51 9.60 -7.11 0.28
C ALA A 51 8.19 -7.41 -0.22
N GLU A 52 7.49 -6.40 -0.72
CA GLU A 52 6.13 -6.49 -1.23
C GLU A 52 6.04 -5.79 -2.58
N ALA A 53 5.37 -6.40 -3.55
CA ALA A 53 5.16 -5.81 -4.86
C ALA A 53 3.74 -6.12 -5.34
N GLY A 54 3.18 -5.21 -6.13
CA GLY A 54 1.90 -5.47 -6.77
C GLY A 54 1.60 -4.59 -7.95
N ILE A 55 0.63 -5.06 -8.71
CA ILE A 55 0.16 -4.46 -9.95
C ILE A 55 -1.31 -4.09 -9.82
N GLN A 56 -1.73 -3.05 -10.53
CA GLN A 56 -3.12 -2.61 -10.55
C GLN A 56 -4.02 -3.72 -11.10
N LEU A 57 -5.14 -3.98 -10.41
CA LEU A 57 -6.07 -5.06 -10.79
C LEU A 57 -7.17 -4.54 -11.72
N TYR A 58 -7.72 -3.37 -11.42
CA TYR A 58 -8.77 -2.74 -12.21
C TYR A 58 -8.69 -1.22 -12.10
N ASP A 59 -9.37 -0.53 -13.01
CA ASP A 59 -9.67 0.89 -12.84
C ASP A 59 -11.06 1.03 -12.21
N THR A 60 -11.17 1.90 -11.21
CA THR A 60 -12.44 2.26 -10.58
C THR A 60 -13.23 3.28 -11.41
N SER A 61 -12.55 4.01 -12.28
CA SER A 61 -13.13 5.07 -13.12
C SER A 61 -13.38 4.51 -14.52
N LYS A 62 -14.64 4.22 -14.85
CA LYS A 62 -15.02 3.81 -16.21
C LYS A 62 -15.31 5.07 -17.03
N ILE A 63 -14.34 5.49 -17.82
CA ILE A 63 -14.44 6.67 -18.67
C ILE A 63 -14.53 6.20 -20.12
N ASP A 64 -15.52 6.71 -20.86
CA ASP A 64 -15.76 6.31 -22.25
C ASP A 64 -14.64 6.77 -23.20
N CYS A 65 -13.90 7.82 -22.83
CA CYS A 65 -12.71 8.31 -23.52
C CYS A 65 -11.44 8.00 -22.72
N THR A 66 -10.60 7.08 -23.18
CA THR A 66 -9.30 6.79 -22.56
C THR A 66 -8.19 7.58 -23.26
N MET A 67 -7.71 8.66 -22.63
CA MET A 67 -6.53 9.40 -23.08
C MET A 67 -5.24 8.61 -22.84
N ILE A 68 -5.17 7.88 -21.72
CA ILE A 68 -4.04 7.01 -21.38
C ILE A 68 -4.53 5.67 -20.81
N ASN A 69 -3.80 4.59 -21.12
CA ASN A 69 -4.12 3.27 -20.59
C ASN A 69 -3.82 3.20 -19.09
N SER A 70 -4.84 2.84 -18.31
CA SER A 70 -4.73 2.72 -16.86
C SER A 70 -3.76 1.62 -16.48
N SER A 71 -2.74 1.97 -15.68
CA SER A 71 -1.78 1.02 -15.15
C SER A 71 -1.13 1.55 -13.89
N GLY A 72 -0.71 0.63 -13.02
CA GLY A 72 -0.14 1.01 -11.74
C GLY A 72 0.69 -0.09 -11.12
N PHE A 73 1.64 0.34 -10.31
CA PHE A 73 2.57 -0.51 -9.57
C PHE A 73 2.81 0.04 -8.17
N LYS A 74 2.88 -0.86 -7.19
CA LYS A 74 3.26 -0.56 -5.81
C LYS A 74 4.40 -1.48 -5.39
N ALA A 75 5.36 -0.92 -4.67
CA ALA A 75 6.43 -1.67 -4.02
C ALA A 75 6.63 -1.16 -2.59
N ASN A 76 6.80 -2.09 -1.65
CA ASN A 76 7.14 -1.79 -0.27
C ASN A 76 8.37 -2.62 0.15
N PHE A 77 9.21 -2.04 0.99
CA PHE A 77 10.27 -2.72 1.69
C PHE A 77 10.15 -2.42 3.18
N GLU A 78 10.10 -3.44 4.02
CA GLU A 78 9.89 -3.33 5.45
C GLU A 78 11.00 -4.01 6.25
N GLY A 79 11.57 -3.31 7.22
CA GLY A 79 12.36 -3.89 8.31
C GLY A 79 11.51 -3.96 9.58
N ARG A 80 11.36 -5.16 10.14
CA ARG A 80 10.41 -5.45 11.23
C ARG A 80 11.13 -5.87 12.49
N PHE A 81 10.74 -5.31 13.63
CA PHE A 81 11.22 -5.67 14.96
C PHE A 81 10.08 -6.22 15.85
N TYR A 82 10.21 -7.47 16.26
CA TYR A 82 9.25 -8.18 17.11
C TYR A 82 9.52 -7.93 18.60
N PHE A 83 9.14 -6.74 19.09
CA PHE A 83 9.33 -6.35 20.48
C PHE A 83 8.68 -7.34 21.47
N SER A 84 7.55 -7.94 21.11
CA SER A 84 6.86 -8.97 21.94
C SER A 84 7.72 -10.21 22.22
N LYS A 85 8.65 -10.56 21.33
CA LYS A 85 9.63 -11.64 21.55
C LYS A 85 10.85 -11.15 22.31
N TYR A 86 11.32 -9.95 22.00
CA TYR A 86 12.49 -9.34 22.62
C TYR A 86 12.30 -9.17 24.14
N PHE A 87 11.21 -8.52 24.57
CA PHE A 87 10.94 -8.29 25.99
C PHE A 87 10.61 -9.58 26.76
N SER A 88 10.00 -10.57 26.09
CA SER A 88 9.77 -11.88 26.70
C SER A 88 11.01 -12.79 26.68
N LYS A 89 12.14 -12.36 26.09
CA LYS A 89 13.37 -13.16 25.87
C LYS A 89 13.10 -14.52 25.23
N ARG A 90 12.18 -14.58 24.26
CA ARG A 90 11.75 -15.85 23.63
C ARG A 90 12.31 -16.00 22.22
N ALA A 91 12.96 -17.14 21.96
CA ALA A 91 13.31 -17.57 20.62
C ALA A 91 12.12 -18.20 19.86
N ILE A 92 11.21 -18.87 20.58
CA ILE A 92 10.13 -19.66 19.97
C ILE A 92 8.88 -18.79 19.67
N PRO A 93 8.32 -18.87 18.45
CA PRO A 93 7.06 -18.24 18.06
C PRO A 93 5.86 -18.59 18.95
N LYS A 94 5.20 -17.58 19.53
CA LYS A 94 3.82 -17.71 20.02
C LYS A 94 2.81 -17.49 18.89
N ARG A 95 1.55 -17.81 19.19
CA ARG A 95 0.39 -17.58 18.32
C ARG A 95 0.25 -16.12 17.88
N ASN A 96 0.62 -15.18 18.74
CA ASN A 96 0.51 -13.73 18.50
C ASN A 96 1.88 -13.09 18.68
N GLN A 97 2.30 -12.28 17.71
CA GLN A 97 3.57 -11.58 17.70
C GLN A 97 3.37 -10.14 17.24
N GLN A 98 3.44 -9.23 18.20
CA GLN A 98 3.41 -7.79 17.91
C GLN A 98 4.79 -7.35 17.41
N PHE A 99 4.78 -6.46 16.42
CA PHE A 99 5.96 -5.86 15.83
C PHE A 99 5.76 -4.37 15.55
N ILE A 100 6.90 -3.68 15.49
CA ILE A 100 7.02 -2.35 14.90
C ILE A 100 7.89 -2.48 13.64
N ALA A 101 7.61 -1.71 12.60
CA ALA A 101 8.39 -1.77 11.37
C ALA A 101 8.57 -0.39 10.73
N ILE A 102 9.70 -0.24 10.04
CA ILE A 102 9.95 0.88 9.15
C ILE A 102 9.71 0.38 7.73
N GLN A 103 8.80 1.03 7.02
CA GLN A 103 8.42 0.70 5.65
C GLN A 103 8.84 1.83 4.71
N PHE A 104 9.63 1.53 3.69
CA PHE A 104 9.81 2.39 2.53
C PHE A 104 8.83 1.96 1.44
N PHE A 105 8.20 2.89 0.76
CA PHE A 105 7.26 2.56 -0.31
C PHE A 105 7.39 3.46 -1.52
N GLN A 106 7.06 2.87 -2.67
CA GLN A 106 6.92 3.55 -3.94
C GLN A 106 5.62 3.13 -4.61
N ARG A 107 4.88 4.10 -5.12
CA ARG A 107 3.66 3.87 -5.90
C ARG A 107 3.73 4.68 -7.18
N LYS A 108 3.34 4.08 -8.29
CA LYS A 108 3.18 4.76 -9.56
C LYS A 108 1.85 4.32 -10.14
N ASN A 109 1.03 5.26 -10.58
CA ASN A 109 -0.15 4.94 -11.35
C ASN A 109 -0.40 6.00 -12.41
N GLN A 110 -1.06 5.58 -13.47
CA GLN A 110 -1.55 6.45 -14.52
C GLN A 110 -2.99 6.04 -14.84
N THR A 111 -3.83 7.03 -15.12
CA THR A 111 -5.23 6.83 -15.52
C THR A 111 -5.73 8.10 -16.22
N THR A 112 -6.84 8.00 -16.94
CA THR A 112 -7.59 9.18 -17.37
C THR A 112 -8.50 9.62 -16.22
N ASP A 113 -8.64 10.92 -16.03
CA ASP A 113 -9.56 11.48 -15.04
C ASP A 113 -10.46 12.54 -15.70
N ILE A 114 -11.54 12.90 -15.00
CA ILE A 114 -12.53 13.86 -15.47
C ILE A 114 -12.56 15.06 -14.52
N LEU A 115 -12.47 16.25 -15.09
CA LEU A 115 -12.69 17.50 -14.38
C LEU A 115 -13.92 18.18 -14.96
N ARG A 116 -14.80 18.65 -14.08
CA ARG A 116 -15.91 19.54 -14.46
C ARG A 116 -15.64 20.93 -13.92
N TYR A 117 -15.86 21.95 -14.74
CA TYR A 117 -15.61 23.34 -14.37
C TYR A 117 -16.51 24.29 -15.16
N TYR A 118 -16.59 25.52 -14.71
CA TYR A 118 -17.29 26.62 -15.37
C TYR A 118 -16.33 27.78 -15.63
N PRO A 119 -16.57 28.61 -16.66
CA PRO A 119 -15.91 29.89 -16.81
C PRO A 119 -16.13 30.76 -15.56
N SER A 120 -15.09 31.47 -15.12
CA SER A 120 -15.14 32.37 -13.95
C SER A 120 -15.82 33.71 -14.22
N SER A 121 -16.43 33.91 -15.40
CA SER A 121 -17.18 35.13 -15.73
C SER A 121 -18.55 35.15 -15.06
N ASP A 122 -19.01 36.35 -14.65
CA ASP A 122 -20.30 36.66 -13.99
C ASP A 122 -21.58 36.30 -14.80
N ASP A 123 -21.44 35.59 -15.91
CA ASP A 123 -22.57 35.21 -16.76
C ASP A 123 -23.32 34.00 -16.16
N LEU A 124 -24.53 34.25 -15.66
CA LEU A 124 -25.41 33.29 -14.98
C LEU A 124 -25.88 32.09 -15.85
N ASN A 125 -25.41 31.99 -17.09
CA ASN A 125 -25.72 30.91 -18.04
C ASN A 125 -24.55 29.93 -18.26
N ASN A 126 -23.53 29.94 -17.40
CA ASN A 126 -22.31 29.13 -17.59
C ASN A 126 -22.61 27.63 -17.70
N GLU A 127 -22.52 27.10 -18.92
CA GLU A 127 -22.56 25.67 -19.19
C GLU A 127 -21.40 24.96 -18.48
N VAL A 128 -21.69 23.82 -17.86
CA VAL A 128 -20.66 22.98 -17.23
C VAL A 128 -19.81 22.35 -18.32
N LEU A 129 -18.54 22.72 -18.36
CA LEU A 129 -17.55 22.09 -19.22
C LEU A 129 -17.03 20.82 -18.56
N THR A 130 -16.83 19.78 -19.37
CA THR A 130 -16.24 18.50 -18.95
C THR A 130 -14.95 18.27 -19.72
N ASP A 131 -13.85 18.10 -19.00
CA ASP A 131 -12.53 17.85 -19.55
C ASP A 131 -12.02 16.47 -19.13
N HIS A 132 -11.44 15.77 -20.10
CA HIS A 132 -10.88 14.43 -19.94
C HIS A 132 -9.37 14.53 -20.13
N PHE A 133 -8.61 14.24 -19.09
CA PHE A 133 -7.17 14.49 -19.10
C PHE A 133 -6.40 13.29 -18.56
N GLY A 134 -5.15 13.15 -19.01
CA GLY A 134 -4.25 12.12 -18.52
C GLY A 134 -3.67 12.52 -17.16
N VAL A 135 -3.58 11.56 -16.24
CA VAL A 135 -3.00 11.77 -14.91
C VAL A 135 -1.93 10.74 -14.66
N LYS A 136 -0.72 11.20 -14.35
CA LYS A 136 0.39 10.35 -13.90
C LYS A 136 0.75 10.73 -12.47
N LYS A 137 0.64 9.79 -11.54
CA LYS A 137 0.97 9.99 -10.13
C LYS A 137 2.16 9.11 -9.73
N ARG A 138 3.11 9.72 -9.03
CA ARG A 138 4.23 9.04 -8.39
C ARG A 138 4.24 9.42 -6.92
N VAL A 139 4.27 8.41 -6.05
CA VAL A 139 4.35 8.58 -4.60
C VAL A 139 5.57 7.84 -4.07
N LEU A 140 6.33 8.52 -3.23
CA LEU A 140 7.44 7.94 -2.47
C LEU A 140 7.21 8.28 -1.00
N GLY A 141 7.57 7.38 -0.10
CA GLY A 141 7.43 7.69 1.30
C GLY A 141 7.99 6.65 2.24
N ILE A 142 7.80 6.94 3.53
CA ILE A 142 8.22 6.13 4.64
C ILE A 142 7.09 6.05 5.67
N ASN A 143 6.85 4.87 6.22
CA ASN A 143 5.87 4.65 7.28
C ASN A 143 6.50 3.96 8.50
N LEU A 144 6.02 4.34 9.67
CA LEU A 144 6.12 3.55 10.88
C LEU A 144 4.86 2.69 11.00
N ILE A 145 5.05 1.37 11.03
CA ILE A 145 3.97 0.37 11.04
C ILE A 145 3.94 -0.30 12.41
N PHE A 146 2.75 -0.47 12.96
CA PHE A 146 2.47 -1.30 14.11
C PHE A 146 1.57 -2.44 13.66
N GLY A 147 2.01 -3.67 13.91
CA GLY A 147 1.29 -4.84 13.43
C GLY A 147 1.29 -5.97 14.44
N ASN A 148 0.36 -6.90 14.22
CA ASN A 148 0.26 -8.11 15.01
C ASN A 148 0.18 -9.33 14.09
N GLN A 149 1.20 -10.18 14.12
CA GLN A 149 1.24 -11.42 13.37
C GLN A 149 0.61 -12.55 14.17
N ILE A 150 -0.55 -13.03 13.72
CA ILE A 150 -1.34 -14.07 14.36
C ILE A 150 -1.23 -15.37 13.56
N SER A 151 -0.51 -16.35 14.08
CA SER A 151 -0.52 -17.71 13.54
C SER A 151 -1.83 -18.41 13.93
N ILE A 152 -2.61 -18.84 12.94
CA ILE A 152 -3.85 -19.60 13.15
C ILE A 152 -3.65 -21.06 12.72
N LEU A 153 -4.60 -21.92 13.13
CA LEU A 153 -4.58 -23.38 13.00
C LEU A 153 -3.55 -24.10 13.88
N ARG A 154 -3.77 -25.40 14.11
CA ARG A 154 -2.82 -26.25 14.87
C ARG A 154 -1.43 -26.27 14.23
N SER A 155 -1.35 -26.15 12.91
CA SER A 155 -0.10 -26.15 12.14
C SER A 155 0.71 -24.86 12.26
N LYS A 156 0.11 -23.76 12.77
CA LYS A 156 0.72 -22.42 12.86
C LYS A 156 1.29 -21.88 11.53
N LYS A 157 0.92 -22.49 10.40
CA LYS A 157 1.41 -22.11 9.07
C LYS A 157 0.66 -20.92 8.50
N VAL A 158 -0.64 -20.81 8.77
CA VAL A 158 -1.44 -19.69 8.27
C VAL A 158 -1.28 -18.50 9.20
N ILE A 159 -1.04 -17.33 8.61
CA ILE A 159 -0.78 -16.07 9.29
C ILE A 159 -1.89 -15.08 8.94
N LEU A 160 -2.46 -14.42 9.95
CA LEU A 160 -3.26 -13.23 9.80
C LEU A 160 -2.48 -12.05 10.40
N GLU A 161 -2.43 -10.93 9.70
CA GLU A 161 -1.66 -9.77 10.13
C GLU A 161 -2.45 -8.48 9.91
N PRO A 162 -3.28 -8.07 10.88
CA PRO A 162 -3.74 -6.69 10.95
C PRO A 162 -2.58 -5.76 11.29
N TYR A 163 -2.56 -4.60 10.64
CA TYR A 163 -1.58 -3.55 10.90
C TYR A 163 -2.20 -2.16 10.69
N PHE A 164 -1.60 -1.17 11.34
CA PHE A 164 -1.85 0.23 11.08
C PHE A 164 -0.51 0.97 11.07
N GLY A 165 -0.51 2.18 10.54
CA GLY A 165 0.70 2.97 10.47
C GLY A 165 0.46 4.43 10.18
N ILE A 166 1.52 5.19 10.44
CA ILE A 166 1.60 6.62 10.18
C ILE A 166 2.95 6.88 9.52
N GLY A 167 2.98 7.85 8.62
CA GLY A 167 4.19 8.17 7.92
C GLY A 167 4.09 9.45 7.13
N TYR A 168 5.03 9.56 6.21
CA TYR A 168 5.20 10.71 5.35
C TYR A 168 5.28 10.23 3.90
N MET A 169 4.66 10.99 3.01
CA MET A 169 4.74 10.76 1.58
C MET A 169 4.99 12.06 0.83
N ASN A 170 5.81 11.98 -0.21
CA ASN A 170 5.90 12.97 -1.26
C ASN A 170 5.14 12.43 -2.49
N ARG A 171 4.22 13.24 -3.01
CA ARG A 171 3.40 12.94 -4.18
C ARG A 171 3.74 13.91 -5.29
N LYS A 172 3.98 13.38 -6.49
CA LYS A 172 4.06 14.15 -7.73
C LYS A 172 2.93 13.73 -8.65
N ILE A 173 2.18 14.70 -9.14
CA ILE A 173 1.10 14.55 -10.12
C ILE A 173 1.50 15.34 -11.36
N GLU A 174 1.41 14.71 -12.51
CA GLU A 174 1.63 15.33 -13.82
C GLU A 174 0.36 15.13 -14.64
N ASN A 175 -0.14 16.21 -15.23
CA ASN A 175 -1.32 16.19 -16.08
C ASN A 175 -0.92 16.30 -17.56
N THR A 176 -1.62 15.57 -18.43
CA THR A 176 -1.48 15.72 -19.89
C THR A 176 -2.83 16.06 -20.48
N ASP A 177 -2.83 16.94 -21.49
CA ASP A 177 -4.02 17.31 -22.25
C ASP A 177 -5.11 17.99 -21.40
N LEU A 178 -4.74 18.58 -20.26
CA LEU A 178 -5.63 19.35 -19.39
C LEU A 178 -5.90 20.72 -20.02
N GLN A 179 -7.17 21.02 -20.30
CA GLN A 179 -7.63 22.30 -20.87
C GLN A 179 -8.05 23.31 -19.81
N PHE A 180 -8.27 22.84 -18.58
CA PHE A 180 -8.60 23.68 -17.44
C PHE A 180 -7.48 24.70 -17.10
N ASP A 181 -7.86 25.97 -16.96
CA ASP A 181 -7.00 27.10 -16.62
C ASP A 181 -7.53 27.75 -15.32
N GLU A 182 -6.78 27.61 -14.21
CA GLU A 182 -7.17 28.15 -12.89
C GLU A 182 -7.41 29.67 -12.88
N ALA A 183 -6.86 30.42 -13.85
CA ALA A 183 -7.06 31.86 -13.93
C ALA A 183 -8.39 32.25 -14.60
N LYS A 184 -9.01 31.32 -15.34
CA LYS A 184 -10.22 31.58 -16.14
C LYS A 184 -11.40 30.70 -15.75
N HIS A 185 -11.15 29.60 -15.05
CA HIS A 185 -12.14 28.59 -14.76
C HIS A 185 -12.21 28.29 -13.26
N GLU A 186 -13.41 27.98 -12.79
CA GLU A 186 -13.66 27.50 -11.45
C GLU A 186 -14.14 26.04 -11.49
N ILE A 187 -13.52 25.20 -10.67
CA ILE A 187 -13.84 23.78 -10.59
C ILE A 187 -15.24 23.58 -10.02
N GLN A 188 -16.06 22.80 -10.71
CA GLN A 188 -17.32 22.27 -10.19
C GLN A 188 -17.04 21.16 -9.19
N PHE A 189 -17.08 21.49 -7.90
CA PHE A 189 -16.94 20.52 -6.83
C PHE A 189 -18.14 20.58 -5.88
N GLY A 190 -18.59 19.42 -5.38
CA GLY A 190 -19.54 19.38 -4.26
C GLY A 190 -18.88 19.84 -2.95
N ASN A 191 -19.62 19.77 -1.84
CA ASN A 191 -19.23 20.24 -0.49
C ASN A 191 -17.96 19.59 0.15
N HIS A 192 -17.15 18.84 -0.60
CA HIS A 192 -15.98 18.13 -0.11
C HIS A 192 -14.70 18.60 -0.79
N GLU A 193 -14.19 19.76 -0.36
CA GLU A 193 -12.95 20.37 -0.84
C GLU A 193 -11.72 19.46 -0.73
N PHE A 194 -11.75 18.49 0.20
CA PHE A 194 -10.63 17.59 0.50
C PHE A 194 -10.13 16.78 -0.70
N PHE A 195 -11.00 16.51 -1.69
CA PHE A 195 -10.66 15.74 -2.87
C PHE A 195 -10.45 16.59 -4.13
N ARG A 196 -10.64 17.91 -4.05
CA ARG A 196 -10.66 18.84 -5.18
C ARG A 196 -9.44 18.73 -6.09
N ASN A 197 -8.26 18.64 -5.48
CA ASN A 197 -6.99 18.67 -6.21
C ASN A 197 -6.32 17.28 -6.28
N ARG A 198 -7.01 16.19 -5.95
CA ARG A 198 -6.39 14.85 -5.83
C ARG A 198 -5.78 14.35 -7.14
N SER A 199 -6.21 14.89 -8.27
CA SER A 199 -5.75 14.52 -9.62
C SER A 199 -5.11 15.66 -10.40
N LEU A 200 -5.02 16.86 -9.81
CA LEU A 200 -4.38 18.03 -10.42
C LEU A 200 -2.94 18.17 -9.94
N GLU A 201 -2.08 18.81 -10.74
CA GLU A 201 -0.67 19.03 -10.39
C GLU A 201 -0.50 19.75 -9.05
N LYS A 202 -1.41 20.67 -8.70
CA LYS A 202 -1.50 21.37 -7.41
C LYS A 202 -1.69 20.44 -6.20
N GLY A 203 -2.17 19.22 -6.43
CA GLY A 203 -2.24 18.16 -5.41
C GLY A 203 -0.90 17.46 -5.16
N SER A 204 0.16 17.86 -5.84
CA SER A 204 1.53 17.44 -5.54
C SER A 204 2.04 18.07 -4.24
N GLY A 205 2.99 17.40 -3.59
CA GLY A 205 3.62 17.90 -2.39
C GLY A 205 3.75 16.82 -1.32
N ASP A 206 3.90 17.29 -0.09
CA ASP A 206 4.23 16.47 1.06
C ASP A 206 3.02 16.31 1.97
N PHE A 207 2.75 15.06 2.35
CA PHE A 207 1.55 14.70 3.08
C PHE A 207 1.86 13.69 4.17
N LEU A 208 1.07 13.77 5.24
CA LEU A 208 1.00 12.71 6.22
C LEU A 208 0.28 11.50 5.59
N ASN A 209 0.84 10.31 5.77
CA ASN A 209 0.28 9.07 5.25
C ASN A 209 -0.24 8.22 6.42
N LEU A 210 -1.56 8.05 6.49
CA LEU A 210 -2.21 7.11 7.40
C LEU A 210 -2.57 5.84 6.65
N LEU A 211 -2.37 4.68 7.28
CA LEU A 211 -2.70 3.40 6.69
C LEU A 211 -3.22 2.42 7.73
N ILE A 212 -4.18 1.62 7.30
CA ILE A 212 -4.70 0.45 8.01
C ILE A 212 -4.75 -0.65 6.97
N GLY A 213 -4.41 -1.87 7.35
CA GLY A 213 -4.47 -2.97 6.42
C GLY A 213 -4.43 -4.33 7.07
N PHE A 214 -4.53 -5.32 6.20
CA PHE A 214 -4.59 -6.72 6.59
C PHE A 214 -3.87 -7.59 5.58
N ARG A 215 -2.94 -8.42 6.08
CA ARG A 215 -2.26 -9.44 5.27
C ARG A 215 -2.69 -10.84 5.71
N ILE A 216 -2.81 -11.74 4.74
CA ILE A 216 -3.02 -13.17 4.94
C ILE A 216 -1.78 -13.87 4.41
N GLY A 217 -1.20 -14.79 5.17
CA GLY A 217 0.03 -15.44 4.75
C GLY A 217 0.15 -16.91 5.10
N TYR A 218 1.21 -17.51 4.58
CA TYR A 218 1.58 -18.89 4.77
C TYR A 218 3.08 -18.99 5.07
N LYS A 219 3.43 -19.57 6.22
CA LYS A 219 4.80 -19.94 6.58
C LYS A 219 5.13 -21.26 5.89
N LEU A 220 6.19 -21.24 5.08
CA LEU A 220 6.62 -22.38 4.26
C LEU A 220 6.99 -23.58 5.16
#